data_AF-A0A147JXE4-F1
#
_entry.id   AF-A0A147JXE4-F1
#
_cell.length_a   1.000
_cell.length_b   1.000
_cell.length_c   1.000
_cell.angle_alpha   90.00
_cell.angle_beta   90.00
_cell.angle_gamma   90.00
#
_symmetry.space_group_name_H-M   'P 1'
#
loop_
_entity.id
_entity.type
_entity.pdbx_description
1 polymer ?
#
loop_
_entity_poly.entity_id
_entity_poly.type
_entity_poly.pdbx_seq_one_letter_code
_entity_poly.pdbx_strand_id
1 'polypeptide(L)'
;MTVIGLDLAGLPSKPTGFASLLNRKFKTGLVYSDEEILDPCLRKRPALVAIDAPLGPPLSGNLRQADRLLIGRGFRVFPLTFASMKELTSRGIHIAGELRENDIKIIEVHPRTSGKIFFGTSERRAWLSNLGQKRWIVSQKMSEHEADAVMAALTAWLHLRGKTEEVGMAAEGTIVIPRWPLRALGRGRPFDRGSILQRQGRPPAFV
;
A
#
# COMPACT_ATOMS: atom_id res chain seq x y z
N MET A 1 4.02 -1.41 -19.60
CA MET A 1 4.70 -1.59 -18.30
C MET A 1 3.89 -2.54 -17.43
N THR A 2 4.57 -3.52 -16.84
CA THR A 2 3.98 -4.41 -15.83
C THR A 2 4.37 -3.88 -14.45
N VAL A 3 3.44 -3.86 -13.51
CA VAL A 3 3.72 -3.67 -12.08
C VAL A 3 3.16 -4.85 -11.30
N ILE A 4 3.76 -5.12 -10.15
CA ILE A 4 3.34 -6.19 -9.24
C ILE A 4 2.95 -5.59 -7.90
N GLY A 5 1.93 -6.14 -7.27
CA GLY A 5 1.52 -5.86 -5.90
C GLY A 5 1.48 -7.14 -5.09
N LEU A 6 1.99 -7.08 -3.86
CA LEU A 6 2.04 -8.20 -2.92
C LEU A 6 1.32 -7.79 -1.63
N ASP A 7 0.37 -8.61 -1.20
CA ASP A 7 -0.13 -8.62 0.19
C ASP A 7 0.61 -9.73 0.93
N LEU A 8 1.73 -9.37 1.58
CA LEU A 8 2.69 -10.34 2.09
C LEU A 8 2.19 -10.94 3.40
N ALA A 9 2.21 -12.27 3.50
CA ALA A 9 2.02 -12.94 4.79
C ALA A 9 3.35 -13.14 5.50
N GLY A 10 3.38 -13.02 6.83
CA GLY A 10 4.62 -13.18 7.60
C GLY A 10 5.20 -14.60 7.62
N LEU A 11 4.40 -15.63 7.34
CA LEU A 11 4.84 -17.03 7.32
C LEU A 11 4.68 -17.62 5.91
N PRO A 12 5.65 -18.40 5.40
CA PRO A 12 5.55 -19.07 4.10
C PRO A 12 4.38 -20.05 3.99
N SER A 13 3.86 -20.56 5.10
CA SER A 13 2.69 -21.45 5.12
C SER A 13 1.35 -20.70 5.01
N LYS A 14 1.36 -19.36 5.00
CA LYS A 14 0.17 -18.51 4.93
C LYS A 14 0.04 -17.86 3.55
N PRO A 15 -1.19 -17.64 3.07
CA PRO A 15 -1.42 -17.11 1.74
C PRO A 15 -0.91 -15.68 1.61
N THR A 16 -0.07 -15.44 0.62
CA THR A 16 0.33 -14.11 0.14
C THR A 16 -0.51 -13.78 -1.09
N GLY A 17 -1.16 -12.61 -1.08
CA GLY A 17 -1.86 -12.11 -2.25
C GLY A 17 -0.86 -11.64 -3.29
N PHE A 18 -1.02 -12.06 -4.54
CA PHE A 18 -0.18 -11.63 -5.65
C PHE A 18 -1.05 -11.03 -6.76
N ALA A 19 -0.73 -9.82 -7.21
CA ALA A 19 -1.39 -9.18 -8.34
C ALA A 19 -0.37 -8.66 -9.34
N SER A 20 -0.53 -9.01 -10.62
CA SER A 20 0.19 -8.38 -11.72
C SER A 20 -0.75 -7.51 -12.55
N LEU A 21 -0.31 -6.30 -12.86
CA LEU A 21 -1.07 -5.31 -13.61
C LEU A 21 -0.36 -4.94 -14.89
N LEU A 22 -1.02 -5.18 -16.02
CA LEU A 22 -0.58 -4.78 -17.36
C LEU A 22 -1.78 -4.24 -18.13
N ASN A 23 -1.67 -3.07 -18.77
CA ASN A 23 -2.72 -2.48 -19.60
C ASN A 23 -4.11 -2.44 -18.93
N ARG A 24 -4.15 -2.03 -17.65
CA ARG A 24 -5.38 -1.97 -16.81
C ARG A 24 -6.08 -3.33 -16.60
N LYS A 25 -5.36 -4.44 -16.86
CA LYS A 25 -5.78 -5.80 -16.58
C LYS A 25 -4.97 -6.37 -15.43
N PHE A 26 -5.68 -6.76 -14.38
CA PHE A 26 -5.14 -7.49 -13.24
C PHE A 26 -5.21 -8.99 -13.50
N LYS A 27 -4.14 -9.69 -13.15
CA LYS A 27 -4.14 -11.13 -12.90
C LYS A 27 -3.75 -11.33 -11.43
N THR A 28 -4.61 -12.03 -10.69
CA THR A 28 -4.41 -12.29 -9.26
C THR A 28 -4.23 -13.77 -8.99
N GLY A 29 -3.67 -14.08 -7.82
CA GLY A 29 -3.58 -15.43 -7.28
C GLY A 29 -3.01 -15.40 -5.87
N LEU A 30 -3.02 -16.55 -5.22
CA LEU A 30 -2.33 -16.76 -3.95
C LEU A 30 -1.02 -17.51 -4.21
N VAL A 31 0.03 -17.09 -3.52
CA VAL A 31 1.35 -17.73 -3.46
C VAL A 31 1.74 -17.90 -2.00
N TYR A 32 2.70 -18.77 -1.70
CA TYR A 32 3.02 -19.14 -0.33
C TYR A 32 4.50 -18.93 -0.02
N SER A 33 5.40 -19.67 -0.68
CA SER A 33 6.84 -19.61 -0.42
C SER A 33 7.51 -18.35 -0.96
N ASP A 34 8.73 -18.08 -0.50
CA ASP A 34 9.51 -16.94 -1.00
C ASP A 34 9.87 -17.15 -2.47
N GLU A 35 10.18 -18.37 -2.88
CA GLU A 35 10.45 -18.73 -4.27
C GLU A 35 9.21 -18.48 -5.15
N GLU A 36 8.01 -18.88 -4.69
CA GLU A 36 6.77 -18.62 -5.44
C GLU A 36 6.46 -17.12 -5.60
N ILE A 37 6.99 -16.27 -4.71
CA ILE A 37 6.89 -14.81 -4.81
C ILE A 37 7.96 -14.25 -5.75
N LEU A 38 9.22 -14.64 -5.56
CA LEU A 38 10.39 -14.09 -6.24
C LEU A 38 10.46 -14.51 -7.70
N ASP A 39 10.25 -15.78 -8.00
CA ASP A 39 10.46 -16.38 -9.32
C ASP A 39 9.58 -15.72 -10.43
N PRO A 40 8.27 -15.44 -10.21
CA PRO A 40 7.49 -14.63 -11.15
C PRO A 40 7.97 -13.18 -11.29
N CYS A 41 8.51 -12.56 -10.24
CA CYS A 41 9.04 -11.20 -10.28
C CYS A 41 10.33 -11.14 -11.12
N LEU A 42 11.25 -12.07 -10.88
CA LEU A 42 12.51 -12.19 -11.60
C LEU A 42 12.30 -12.47 -13.09
N ARG A 43 11.38 -13.38 -13.44
CA ARG A 43 11.04 -13.66 -14.84
C ARG A 43 10.35 -12.50 -15.54
N LYS A 44 9.39 -11.85 -14.89
CA LYS A 44 8.57 -10.80 -15.54
C LYS A 44 9.28 -9.46 -15.65
N ARG A 45 10.33 -9.22 -14.84
CA ARG A 45 11.07 -7.95 -14.75
C ARG A 45 10.10 -6.74 -14.71
N PRO A 46 9.25 -6.64 -13.68
CA PRO A 46 8.29 -5.55 -13.58
C PRO A 46 8.99 -4.20 -13.46
N ALA A 47 8.32 -3.12 -13.87
CA ALA A 47 8.82 -1.77 -13.68
C ALA A 47 8.87 -1.36 -12.20
N LEU A 48 8.01 -1.95 -11.38
CA LEU A 48 7.92 -1.71 -9.93
C LEU A 48 7.15 -2.85 -9.24
N VAL A 49 7.61 -3.23 -8.04
CA VAL A 49 6.90 -4.12 -7.10
C VAL A 49 6.46 -3.32 -5.88
N ALA A 50 5.18 -3.36 -5.53
CA ALA A 50 4.67 -2.81 -4.28
C ALA A 50 4.42 -3.93 -3.27
N ILE A 51 4.91 -3.78 -2.04
CA ILE A 51 4.83 -4.79 -0.99
C ILE A 51 4.07 -4.22 0.21
N ASP A 52 2.98 -4.88 0.62
CA ASP A 52 2.29 -4.62 1.88
C ASP A 52 3.00 -5.32 3.03
N ALA A 53 4.11 -4.73 3.46
CA ALA A 53 4.86 -5.12 4.66
C ALA A 53 5.81 -3.98 5.06
N PRO A 54 6.11 -3.80 6.35
CA PRO A 54 7.21 -2.94 6.76
C PRO A 54 8.53 -3.43 6.12
N LEU A 55 9.23 -2.55 5.42
CA LEU A 55 10.50 -2.85 4.75
C LEU A 55 11.72 -2.29 5.48
N GLY A 56 11.53 -1.89 6.74
CA GLY A 56 12.58 -1.39 7.61
C GLY A 56 12.15 -1.46 9.08
N PRO A 57 13.09 -1.61 10.02
CA PRO A 57 12.79 -1.58 11.45
C PRO A 57 12.58 -0.13 11.94
N PRO A 58 11.94 0.08 13.10
CA PRO A 58 11.97 1.35 13.79
C PRO A 58 13.37 1.60 14.39
N LEU A 59 13.85 2.85 14.35
CA LEU A 59 15.09 3.24 15.03
C LEU A 59 14.91 3.29 16.54
N SER A 60 13.70 3.61 17.02
CA SER A 60 13.35 3.57 18.43
C SER A 60 11.87 3.28 18.67
N GLY A 61 11.59 2.60 19.79
CA GLY A 61 10.22 2.23 20.18
C GLY A 61 9.56 1.23 19.23
N ASN A 62 8.24 1.34 19.10
CA ASN A 62 7.35 0.31 18.56
C ASN A 62 6.85 0.64 17.15
N LEU A 63 7.04 1.88 16.73
CA LEU A 63 6.47 2.48 15.54
C LEU A 63 7.58 3.23 14.81
N ARG A 64 7.53 3.20 13.48
CA ARG A 64 8.32 4.09 12.63
C ARG A 64 7.66 5.45 12.54
N GLN A 65 8.40 6.42 12.02
CA GLN A 65 7.87 7.74 11.70
C GLN A 65 6.72 7.63 10.70
N ALA A 66 6.84 6.74 9.70
CA ALA A 66 5.77 6.49 8.74
C ALA A 66 4.46 6.07 9.44
N ASP A 67 4.56 5.12 10.39
CA ASP A 67 3.41 4.60 11.13
C ASP A 67 2.77 5.70 12.00
N ARG A 68 3.59 6.46 12.74
CA ARG A 68 3.12 7.61 13.55
C ARG A 68 2.40 8.66 12.70
N LEU A 69 2.94 8.99 11.52
CA LEU A 69 2.35 9.98 10.62
C LEU A 69 1.02 9.49 10.04
N LEU A 70 0.91 8.22 9.65
CA LEU A 70 -0.35 7.66 9.17
C LEU A 70 -1.41 7.60 10.28
N ILE A 71 -1.03 7.21 11.51
CA ILE A 71 -1.92 7.25 12.68
C ILE A 71 -2.39 8.68 12.96
N GLY A 72 -1.47 9.66 12.93
CA GLY A 72 -1.80 11.08 13.10
C GLY A 72 -2.74 11.63 12.01
N ARG A 73 -2.76 11.01 10.83
CA ARG A 73 -3.71 11.30 9.73
C ARG A 73 -5.04 10.55 9.85
N GLY A 74 -5.25 9.81 10.94
CA GLY A 74 -6.49 9.06 11.21
C GLY A 74 -6.57 7.69 10.53
N PHE A 75 -5.45 7.16 10.01
CA PHE A 75 -5.40 5.81 9.46
C PHE A 75 -5.06 4.78 10.54
N ARG A 76 -5.58 3.57 10.40
CA ARG A 76 -5.27 2.45 11.31
C ARG A 76 -4.01 1.75 10.81
N VAL A 77 -2.95 1.79 11.61
CA VAL A 77 -1.69 1.06 11.40
C VAL A 77 -1.39 0.26 12.66
N PHE A 78 -0.92 -0.98 12.51
CA PHE A 78 -0.59 -1.85 13.64
C PHE A 78 0.85 -1.65 14.10
N PRO A 79 1.13 -1.62 15.42
CA PRO A 79 2.49 -1.62 15.95
C PRO A 79 3.35 -2.79 15.48
N LEU A 80 4.61 -2.52 15.17
CA LEU A 80 5.57 -3.52 14.66
C LEU A 80 5.98 -4.54 15.74
N THR A 81 5.72 -4.25 17.01
CA THR A 81 6.07 -5.11 18.15
C THR A 81 5.20 -6.36 18.28
N PHE A 82 4.06 -6.43 17.59
CA PHE A 82 3.26 -7.66 17.56
C PHE A 82 4.05 -8.81 16.95
N ALA A 83 3.97 -10.01 17.52
CA ALA A 83 4.73 -11.17 17.05
C ALA A 83 4.49 -11.45 15.55
N SER A 84 3.24 -11.35 15.09
CA SER A 84 2.89 -11.47 13.68
C SER A 84 3.54 -10.40 12.79
N MET A 85 3.69 -9.17 13.31
CA MET A 85 4.33 -8.08 12.59
C MET A 85 5.84 -8.22 12.53
N LYS A 86 6.48 -8.83 13.53
CA LYS A 86 7.93 -9.12 13.51
C LYS A 86 8.27 -10.09 12.38
N GLU A 87 7.54 -11.21 12.29
CA GLU A 87 7.69 -12.18 11.19
C GLU A 87 7.45 -11.53 9.83
N LEU A 88 6.35 -10.76 9.71
CA LEU A 88 6.04 -10.02 8.49
C LEU A 88 7.13 -9.02 8.10
N THR A 89 7.67 -8.27 9.06
CA THR A 89 8.73 -7.28 8.81
C THR A 89 10.03 -7.96 8.39
N SER A 90 10.43 -9.03 9.08
CA SER A 90 11.62 -9.81 8.75
C SER A 90 11.53 -10.36 7.32
N ARG A 91 10.40 -10.99 6.99
CA ARG A 91 10.15 -11.53 5.66
C ARG A 91 10.05 -10.46 4.58
N GLY A 92 9.42 -9.32 4.89
CA GLY A 92 9.33 -8.17 3.99
C GLY A 92 10.71 -7.62 3.64
N ILE A 93 11.58 -7.45 4.63
CA ILE A 93 12.97 -7.00 4.44
C ILE A 93 13.73 -8.01 3.57
N HIS A 94 13.60 -9.32 3.83
CA HIS A 94 14.25 -10.35 3.03
C HIS A 94 13.81 -10.33 1.55
N ILE A 95 12.50 -10.41 1.27
CA ILE A 95 11.96 -10.37 -0.09
C ILE A 95 12.35 -9.07 -0.81
N ALA A 96 12.32 -7.94 -0.11
CA ALA A 96 12.73 -6.66 -0.70
C ALA A 96 14.24 -6.61 -0.99
N GLY A 97 15.08 -7.26 -0.18
CA GLY A 97 16.51 -7.44 -0.43
C GLY A 97 16.77 -8.21 -1.72
N GLU A 98 16.23 -9.43 -1.81
CA GLU A 98 16.35 -10.32 -2.97
C GLU A 98 15.92 -9.63 -4.28
N LEU A 99 14.80 -8.90 -4.25
CA LEU A 99 14.34 -8.14 -5.43
C LEU A 99 15.30 -7.01 -5.80
N ARG A 100 15.82 -6.26 -4.82
CA ARG A 100 16.75 -5.14 -5.06
C ARG A 100 18.09 -5.62 -5.59
N GLU A 101 18.62 -6.72 -5.08
CA GLU A 101 19.86 -7.36 -5.56
C GLU A 101 19.74 -7.81 -7.02
N ASN A 102 18.51 -8.03 -7.49
CA ASN A 102 18.18 -8.35 -8.87
C ASN A 102 17.72 -7.13 -9.69
N ASP A 103 18.09 -5.90 -9.30
CA ASP A 103 17.76 -4.62 -9.95
C ASP A 103 16.26 -4.35 -10.10
N ILE A 104 15.41 -4.99 -9.29
CA ILE A 104 13.97 -4.75 -9.29
C ILE A 104 13.66 -3.61 -8.32
N LYS A 105 13.03 -2.55 -8.85
CA LYS A 105 12.56 -1.42 -8.04
C LYS A 105 11.37 -1.84 -7.19
N ILE A 106 11.40 -1.47 -5.91
CA ILE A 106 10.34 -1.79 -4.96
C ILE A 106 9.85 -0.55 -4.20
N ILE A 107 8.62 -0.60 -3.71
CA ILE A 107 8.05 0.35 -2.75
C ILE A 107 7.28 -0.39 -1.65
N GLU A 108 7.30 0.15 -0.44
CA GLU A 108 6.38 -0.25 0.63
C GLU A 108 5.04 0.46 0.43
N VAL A 109 3.93 -0.24 0.67
CA VAL A 109 2.57 0.31 0.57
C VAL A 109 1.73 -0.15 1.76
N HIS A 110 0.59 0.53 1.97
CA HIS A 110 -0.44 0.08 2.92
C HIS A 110 -1.83 0.13 2.23
N PRO A 111 -2.30 -0.98 1.65
CA PRO A 111 -3.52 -1.10 0.85
C PRO A 111 -4.75 -0.43 1.45
N ARG A 112 -5.01 -0.64 2.75
CA ARG A 112 -6.19 -0.06 3.42
C ARG A 112 -6.13 1.47 3.45
N THR A 113 -4.96 2.06 3.69
CA THR A 113 -4.75 3.51 3.59
C THR A 113 -4.88 3.97 2.14
N SER A 114 -4.23 3.28 1.20
CA SER A 114 -4.29 3.62 -0.23
C SER A 114 -5.72 3.63 -0.76
N GLY A 115 -6.50 2.60 -0.43
CA GLY A 115 -7.91 2.50 -0.78
C GLY A 115 -8.76 3.60 -0.14
N LYS A 116 -8.51 3.92 1.14
CA LYS A 116 -9.23 5.01 1.82
C LYS A 116 -8.98 6.37 1.16
N ILE A 117 -7.76 6.63 0.70
CA ILE A 117 -7.41 7.87 0.00
C ILE A 117 -7.97 7.87 -1.43
N PHE A 118 -7.80 6.78 -2.17
CA PHE A 118 -8.12 6.74 -3.59
C PHE A 118 -9.61 6.55 -3.89
N PHE A 119 -10.31 5.76 -3.06
CA PHE A 119 -11.73 5.43 -3.22
C PHE A 119 -12.62 6.00 -2.11
N GLY A 120 -12.08 6.66 -1.09
CA GLY A 120 -12.84 7.19 0.04
C GLY A 120 -13.26 6.15 1.09
N THR A 121 -12.96 4.87 0.85
CA THR A 121 -13.34 3.74 1.71
C THR A 121 -12.20 2.75 1.85
N SER A 122 -12.14 2.02 2.96
CA SER A 122 -11.20 0.92 3.14
C SER A 122 -11.78 -0.45 2.73
N GLU A 123 -12.96 -0.46 2.11
CA GLU A 123 -13.68 -1.68 1.73
C GLU A 123 -13.19 -2.22 0.39
N ARG A 124 -12.60 -3.42 0.41
CA ARG A 124 -12.08 -4.14 -0.77
C ARG A 124 -13.10 -4.29 -1.88
N ARG A 125 -14.34 -4.67 -1.54
CA ARG A 125 -15.44 -4.84 -2.52
C ARG A 125 -15.74 -3.54 -3.27
N ALA A 126 -15.73 -2.40 -2.57
CA ALA A 126 -15.96 -1.10 -3.18
C ALA A 126 -14.81 -0.73 -4.13
N TRP A 127 -13.56 -1.04 -3.78
CA TRP A 127 -12.40 -0.83 -4.66
C TRP A 127 -12.54 -1.60 -5.98
N LEU A 128 -12.84 -2.90 -5.90
CA LEU A 128 -12.97 -3.78 -7.07
C LEU A 128 -14.14 -3.37 -7.97
N SER A 129 -15.27 -2.98 -7.38
CA SER A 129 -16.43 -2.48 -8.11
C SER A 129 -16.12 -1.17 -8.85
N ASN A 130 -15.46 -0.22 -8.17
CA ASN A 130 -15.04 1.05 -8.80
C ASN A 130 -14.05 0.83 -9.95
N LEU A 131 -13.10 -0.10 -9.81
CA LEU A 131 -12.18 -0.46 -10.89
C LEU A 131 -12.94 -1.03 -12.10
N GLY A 132 -13.89 -1.93 -11.87
CA GLY A 132 -14.75 -2.50 -12.91
C GLY A 132 -15.57 -1.43 -13.64
N GLN A 133 -16.22 -0.53 -12.90
CA GLN A 133 -16.96 0.61 -13.48
C GLN A 133 -16.06 1.52 -14.34
N LYS A 134 -14.81 1.69 -13.92
CA LYS A 134 -13.79 2.42 -14.69
C LYS A 134 -13.18 1.60 -15.82
N ARG A 135 -13.79 0.48 -16.24
CA ARG A 135 -13.34 -0.39 -17.35
C ARG A 135 -11.94 -0.98 -17.15
N TRP A 136 -11.53 -1.21 -15.89
CA TRP A 136 -10.38 -2.07 -15.60
C TRP A 136 -10.82 -3.53 -15.62
N ILE A 137 -9.95 -4.42 -16.06
CA ILE A 137 -10.23 -5.87 -16.07
C ILE A 137 -9.70 -6.42 -14.75
N VAL A 138 -10.60 -6.73 -13.82
CA VAL A 138 -10.28 -7.28 -12.50
C VAL A 138 -11.37 -8.25 -12.09
N SER A 139 -10.98 -9.41 -11.53
CA SER A 139 -11.96 -10.35 -10.97
C SER A 139 -12.76 -9.67 -9.87
N GLN A 140 -14.06 -9.99 -9.77
CA GLN A 140 -14.90 -9.55 -8.65
C GLN A 140 -15.02 -10.63 -7.56
N LYS A 141 -14.49 -11.84 -7.83
CA LYS A 141 -14.46 -12.97 -6.91
C LYS A 141 -12.99 -13.30 -6.63
N MET A 142 -12.52 -12.91 -5.46
CA MET A 142 -11.16 -13.14 -4.98
C MET A 142 -11.13 -13.06 -3.45
N SER A 143 -10.04 -13.55 -2.85
CA SER A 143 -9.78 -13.42 -1.42
C SER A 143 -9.48 -11.98 -1.00
N GLU A 144 -9.50 -11.70 0.31
CA GLU A 144 -9.08 -10.39 0.82
C GLU A 144 -7.62 -10.09 0.47
N HIS A 145 -6.76 -11.10 0.54
CA HIS A 145 -5.33 -10.99 0.22
C HIS A 145 -5.10 -10.58 -1.24
N GLU A 146 -5.80 -11.21 -2.18
CA GLU A 146 -5.73 -10.82 -3.59
C GLU A 146 -6.24 -9.40 -3.82
N ALA A 147 -7.29 -8.97 -3.10
CA ALA A 147 -7.81 -7.61 -3.23
C ALA A 147 -6.85 -6.55 -2.68
N ASP A 148 -6.12 -6.84 -1.60
CA ASP A 148 -5.05 -5.98 -1.09
C ASP A 148 -3.87 -5.95 -2.06
N ALA A 149 -3.48 -7.08 -2.64
CA ALA A 149 -2.46 -7.14 -3.69
C ALA A 149 -2.85 -6.31 -4.92
N VAL A 150 -4.13 -6.31 -5.32
CA VAL A 150 -4.66 -5.43 -6.38
C VAL A 150 -4.47 -3.96 -6.02
N MET A 151 -4.75 -3.58 -4.77
CA MET A 151 -4.57 -2.21 -4.30
C MET A 151 -3.09 -1.81 -4.24
N ALA A 152 -2.21 -2.73 -3.83
CA ALA A 152 -0.76 -2.54 -3.86
C ALA A 152 -0.27 -2.28 -5.30
N ALA A 153 -0.68 -3.13 -6.25
CA ALA A 153 -0.33 -2.96 -7.67
C ALA A 153 -0.91 -1.66 -8.27
N LEU A 154 -2.12 -1.26 -7.87
CA LEU A 154 -2.70 0.03 -8.26
C LEU A 154 -1.88 1.20 -7.71
N THR A 155 -1.41 1.10 -6.45
CA THR A 155 -0.57 2.12 -5.82
C THR A 155 0.77 2.25 -6.56
N ALA A 156 1.42 1.13 -6.92
CA ALA A 156 2.61 1.13 -7.78
C ALA A 156 2.35 1.82 -9.13
N TRP A 157 1.22 1.51 -9.77
CA TRP A 157 0.84 2.13 -11.05
C TRP A 157 0.62 3.64 -10.94
N LEU A 158 0.08 4.12 -9.81
CA LEU A 158 -0.05 5.55 -9.50
C LEU A 158 1.30 6.18 -9.22
N HIS A 159 2.19 5.48 -8.51
CA HIS A 159 3.54 5.96 -8.17
C HIS A 159 4.37 6.25 -9.42
N LEU A 160 4.38 5.32 -10.37
CA LEU A 160 5.03 5.51 -11.68
C LEU A 160 4.46 6.67 -12.51
N ARG A 161 3.34 7.28 -12.08
CA ARG A 161 2.71 8.45 -12.70
C ARG A 161 2.85 9.73 -11.86
N GLY A 162 3.66 9.70 -10.81
CA GLY A 162 3.83 10.85 -9.90
C GLY A 162 2.57 11.19 -9.10
N LYS A 163 1.65 10.23 -8.92
CA LYS A 163 0.34 10.42 -8.26
C LYS A 163 0.33 9.97 -6.78
N THR A 164 1.51 9.81 -6.19
CA THR A 164 1.71 9.32 -4.81
C THR A 164 2.66 10.22 -4.03
N GLU A 165 2.64 10.10 -2.72
CA GLU A 165 3.64 10.66 -1.81
C GLU A 165 4.26 9.55 -0.96
N GLU A 166 5.48 9.78 -0.49
CA GLU A 166 6.16 8.96 0.49
C GLU A 166 5.92 9.54 1.88
N VAL A 167 5.58 8.68 2.84
CA VAL A 167 5.33 9.07 4.23
C VAL A 167 6.36 8.37 5.13
N GLY A 168 7.05 9.15 5.95
CA GLY A 168 8.08 8.68 6.88
C GLY A 168 9.47 9.18 6.53
N MET A 169 10.49 8.51 7.08
CA MET A 169 11.89 8.84 6.86
C MET A 169 12.64 7.66 6.26
N ALA A 170 13.53 7.94 5.32
CA ALA A 170 14.28 6.92 4.59
C ALA A 170 15.01 5.94 5.51
N ALA A 171 15.53 6.40 6.66
CA ALA A 171 16.27 5.57 7.61
C ALA A 171 15.43 4.45 8.27
N GLU A 172 14.11 4.57 8.32
CA GLU A 172 13.18 3.54 8.82
C GLU A 172 12.36 2.87 7.70
N GLY A 173 12.57 3.30 6.46
CA GLY A 173 11.65 3.04 5.35
C GLY A 173 10.47 4.00 5.32
N THR A 174 9.88 4.14 4.14
CA THR A 174 8.76 5.04 3.85
C THR A 174 7.59 4.27 3.27
N ILE A 175 6.37 4.64 3.65
CA ILE A 175 5.15 4.07 3.05
C ILE A 175 4.70 4.96 1.90
N VAL A 176 4.55 4.38 0.71
CA VAL A 176 4.00 5.08 -0.46
C VAL A 176 2.48 5.00 -0.45
N ILE A 177 1.83 6.17 -0.51
CA ILE A 177 0.37 6.29 -0.55
C ILE A 177 -0.07 7.24 -1.68
N PRO A 178 -1.30 7.13 -2.21
CA PRO A 178 -1.84 8.10 -3.16
C PRO A 178 -1.88 9.53 -2.57
N ARG A 179 -1.70 10.56 -3.40
CA ARG A 179 -1.87 11.97 -2.96
C ARG A 179 -3.35 12.35 -2.85
N TRP A 180 -3.70 13.18 -1.85
CA TRP A 180 -5.05 13.71 -1.64
C TRP A 180 -5.34 15.00 -2.44
N PRO A 181 -6.53 15.19 -3.05
CA PRO A 181 -7.39 14.20 -3.69
C PRO A 181 -7.09 14.11 -5.20
N LEU A 182 -6.94 12.89 -5.73
CA LEU A 182 -6.85 12.62 -7.17
C LEU A 182 -8.21 12.84 -7.86
N ARG A 183 -8.57 14.10 -8.12
CA ARG A 183 -9.66 14.48 -9.04
C ARG A 183 -9.23 14.27 -10.50
N ALA A 184 -8.87 13.05 -10.87
CA ALA A 184 -8.42 12.78 -12.23
C ALA A 184 -8.54 11.31 -12.62
N LEU A 185 -9.76 10.78 -12.52
CA LEU A 185 -10.34 9.81 -13.46
C LEU A 185 -11.85 10.08 -13.51
N GLY A 186 -12.23 11.18 -14.17
CA GLY A 186 -13.60 11.73 -14.24
C GLY A 186 -13.75 13.05 -13.48
N ARG A 187 -14.29 14.09 -14.12
CA ARG A 187 -14.38 15.49 -13.67
C ARG A 187 -15.05 15.66 -12.28
N GLY A 188 -14.56 16.62 -11.49
CA GLY A 188 -15.27 17.19 -10.31
C GLY A 188 -14.32 18.04 -9.45
N ARG A 189 -14.79 19.18 -8.89
CA ARG A 189 -14.03 20.32 -8.27
C ARG A 189 -13.47 20.18 -6.84
N PRO A 190 -12.20 20.54 -6.51
CA PRO A 190 -11.51 20.43 -5.21
C PRO A 190 -12.36 20.63 -3.95
N PHE A 191 -12.10 19.83 -2.90
CA PHE A 191 -12.62 20.07 -1.55
C PHE A 191 -11.62 20.96 -0.81
N ASP A 192 -12.12 22.01 -0.17
CA ASP A 192 -11.35 23.10 0.45
C ASP A 192 -10.79 22.69 1.82
N ARG A 193 -9.51 23.03 2.08
CA ARG A 193 -8.80 22.73 3.34
C ARG A 193 -9.18 23.69 4.49
N GLY A 194 -10.00 24.71 4.23
CA GLY A 194 -10.32 25.75 5.21
C GLY A 194 -11.18 25.34 6.42
N SER A 195 -11.87 24.19 6.38
CA SER A 195 -12.91 23.88 7.38
C SER A 195 -12.46 23.07 8.61
N ILE A 196 -11.20 22.61 8.66
CA ILE A 196 -10.70 21.79 9.79
C ILE A 196 -9.87 22.61 10.80
N LEU A 197 -9.37 23.79 10.42
CA LEU A 197 -8.50 24.61 11.28
C LEU A 197 -9.22 25.67 12.14
N GLN A 198 -10.56 25.75 12.14
CA GLN A 198 -11.30 26.72 12.98
C GLN A 198 -11.96 26.12 14.24
N ARG A 199 -11.66 24.87 14.62
CA ARG A 199 -12.28 24.24 15.82
C ARG A 199 -11.34 23.93 16.98
N GLN A 200 -10.15 24.51 17.02
CA GLN A 200 -9.34 24.51 18.24
C GLN A 200 -8.77 25.91 18.50
N GLY A 201 -9.30 26.58 19.53
CA GLY A 201 -8.65 27.77 20.10
C GLY A 201 -9.59 28.87 20.60
N ARG A 202 -10.15 28.70 21.80
CA ARG A 202 -10.26 29.79 22.79
C ARG A 202 -10.11 29.20 24.20
N PRO A 203 -9.14 29.64 25.02
CA PRO A 203 -9.10 29.29 26.43
C PRO A 203 -10.25 30.01 27.17
N PRO A 204 -10.72 29.47 28.31
CA PRO A 204 -11.74 30.16 29.11
C PRO A 204 -11.15 31.44 29.71
N ALA A 205 -11.87 32.54 29.57
CA ALA A 205 -11.59 33.78 30.28
C ALA A 205 -11.98 33.62 31.75
N PHE A 206 -11.05 33.93 32.66
CA PHE A 206 -11.34 34.11 34.08
C PHE A 206 -12.10 35.42 34.27
N VAL A 207 -13.27 35.34 34.90
CA VAL A 207 -13.88 36.38 35.75
C VAL A 207 -14.50 35.68 36.94
#